data_AF-A0A7K4VWE9-F1
#
_entry.id   AF-A0A7K4VWE9-F1
#
_cell.length_a   1.000
_cell.length_b   1.000
_cell.length_c   1.000
_cell.angle_alpha   90.00
_cell.angle_beta   90.00
_cell.angle_gamma   90.00
#
_symmetry.space_group_name_H-M   'P 1'
#
loop_
_entity.id
_entity.type
_entity.pdbx_description
1 polymer ?
#
loop_
_entity_poly.entity_id
_entity_poly.type
_entity_poly.pdbx_seq_one_letter_code
_entity_poly.pdbx_strand_id
1 'polypeptide(L)'
;GTVTRLRLSRSKKTGGSKGYAFIEFECDDVAKIVADTMNNYLFSERLLKCQFLPPERVHEDLFKNCDKIFRKPSQPAVRRYNRIRSLVEKARMTKRLLRKERLLRKRLAEKGLDYDFPGFATQALCKKRRKIKTSKKSKLNVSLTSQDPTPVCTPAVLERRKAAQADDDAEDDEVTLRLPPASVKNAVQRPEKQPRKKTNLKIQK
;
A
#
# COMPACT_ATOMS: atom_id res chain seq x y z
N GLY A 1 -5.77 6.49 -39.81
CA GLY A 1 -4.82 5.49 -40.33
C GLY A 1 -4.95 4.20 -39.56
N THR A 2 -4.31 3.14 -40.06
CA THR A 2 -4.31 1.80 -39.45
C THR A 2 -3.51 1.80 -38.14
N VAL A 3 -4.05 1.19 -37.09
CA VAL A 3 -3.37 0.97 -35.81
C VAL A 3 -2.77 -0.42 -35.80
N THR A 4 -1.46 -0.53 -35.61
CA THR A 4 -0.75 -1.82 -35.59
C THR A 4 -0.74 -2.42 -34.19
N ARG A 5 -0.34 -1.65 -33.18
CA ARG A 5 -0.22 -2.11 -31.78
C ARG A 5 -0.84 -1.11 -30.81
N LEU A 6 -1.51 -1.63 -29.79
CA LEU A 6 -2.10 -0.83 -28.72
C LEU A 6 -1.75 -1.44 -27.37
N ARG A 7 -1.28 -0.59 -26.44
CA ARG A 7 -1.02 -1.00 -25.06
C ARG A 7 -1.60 -0.01 -24.06
N LEU A 8 -2.58 -0.47 -23.29
CA LEU A 8 -3.09 0.25 -22.12
C LEU A 8 -2.26 -0.10 -20.89
N SER A 9 -1.70 0.92 -20.23
CA SER A 9 -0.94 0.70 -19.01
C SER A 9 -1.88 0.46 -17.83
N ARG A 10 -1.66 -0.66 -17.13
CA ARG A 10 -2.50 -1.13 -16.02
C ARG A 10 -1.71 -1.41 -14.76
N SER A 11 -2.38 -1.35 -13.61
CA SER A 11 -1.80 -1.71 -12.30
C SER A 11 -1.56 -3.21 -12.20
N LYS A 12 -0.35 -3.62 -11.80
CA LYS A 12 -0.01 -5.04 -11.58
C LYS A 12 -0.77 -5.67 -10.41
N LYS A 13 -1.27 -4.86 -9.47
CA LYS A 13 -1.97 -5.34 -8.26
C LYS A 13 -3.46 -5.57 -8.51
N THR A 14 -4.14 -4.57 -9.09
CA THR A 14 -5.60 -4.54 -9.25
C THR A 14 -6.06 -4.79 -10.68
N GLY A 15 -5.19 -4.54 -11.68
CA GLY A 15 -5.55 -4.60 -13.09
C GLY A 15 -6.30 -3.38 -13.62
N GLY A 16 -6.55 -2.37 -12.78
CA GLY A 16 -7.14 -1.09 -13.20
C GLY A 16 -6.22 -0.32 -14.16
N SER A 17 -6.79 0.58 -14.96
CA SER A 17 -6.02 1.48 -15.82
C SER A 17 -5.18 2.44 -14.98
N LYS A 18 -4.02 2.83 -15.50
CA LYS A 18 -3.17 3.88 -14.92
C LYS A 18 -3.46 5.27 -15.50
N GLY A 19 -4.34 5.37 -16.49
CA GLY A 19 -4.69 6.64 -17.15
C GLY A 19 -3.79 7.02 -18.32
N TYR A 20 -2.97 6.11 -18.85
CA TYR A 20 -2.18 6.34 -20.06
C TYR A 20 -2.07 5.08 -20.92
N ALA A 21 -1.83 5.28 -22.21
CA ALA A 21 -1.74 4.25 -23.23
C ALA A 21 -0.63 4.58 -24.23
N PHE A 22 -0.18 3.58 -24.97
CA PHE A 22 0.68 3.72 -26.13
C PHE A 22 -0.04 3.13 -27.34
N ILE A 23 0.00 3.86 -28.44
CA ILE A 23 -0.64 3.48 -29.70
C ILE A 23 0.43 3.60 -30.76
N GLU A 24 0.55 2.59 -31.60
CA GLU A 24 1.42 2.58 -32.75
C GLU A 24 0.58 2.59 -34.02
N PHE A 25 0.92 3.52 -34.90
CA PHE A 25 0.34 3.63 -36.22
C PHE A 25 1.30 3.04 -37.25
N GLU A 26 0.75 2.63 -38.38
CA GLU A 26 1.54 2.14 -39.52
C GLU A 26 2.43 3.24 -40.13
N CYS A 27 1.98 4.50 -40.09
CA CYS A 27 2.71 5.65 -40.63
C CYS A 27 3.01 6.69 -39.54
N ASP A 28 4.24 7.17 -39.50
CA ASP A 28 4.69 8.19 -38.53
C ASP A 28 3.96 9.53 -38.67
N ASP A 29 3.64 9.93 -39.89
CA ASP A 29 2.96 11.21 -40.14
C ASP A 29 1.53 11.20 -39.59
N VAL A 30 0.85 10.04 -39.68
CA VAL A 30 -0.46 9.86 -39.05
C VAL A 30 -0.34 9.97 -37.53
N ALA A 31 0.71 9.39 -36.94
CA ALA A 31 0.94 9.49 -35.51
C ALA A 31 1.18 10.93 -35.04
N LYS A 32 1.91 11.75 -35.82
CA LYS A 32 2.11 13.18 -35.54
C LYS A 32 0.80 13.96 -35.61
N ILE A 33 0.03 13.78 -36.68
CA ILE A 33 -1.27 14.45 -36.85
C ILE A 33 -2.21 14.09 -35.70
N VAL A 34 -2.30 12.80 -35.34
CA VAL A 34 -3.14 12.36 -34.21
C VAL A 34 -2.67 12.96 -32.89
N ALA A 35 -1.35 13.01 -32.65
CA ALA A 35 -0.81 13.61 -31.44
C ALA A 35 -1.17 15.10 -31.35
N ASP A 36 -0.99 15.87 -32.42
CA ASP A 36 -1.25 17.31 -32.43
C ASP A 36 -2.75 17.62 -32.32
N THR A 37 -3.59 16.86 -33.02
CA THR A 37 -5.06 17.06 -33.03
C THR A 37 -5.73 16.65 -31.72
N MET A 38 -5.28 15.56 -31.08
CA MET A 38 -5.89 15.06 -29.85
C MET A 38 -5.25 15.62 -28.57
N ASN A 39 -4.14 16.35 -28.70
CA ASN A 39 -3.51 16.97 -27.54
C ASN A 39 -4.37 18.11 -26.99
N ASN A 40 -4.58 18.11 -25.68
CA ASN A 40 -5.47 19.00 -24.95
C ASN A 40 -6.96 18.85 -25.29
N TYR A 41 -7.36 17.74 -25.92
CA TYR A 41 -8.77 17.47 -26.15
C TYR A 41 -9.47 17.15 -24.82
N LEU A 42 -10.60 17.80 -24.55
CA LEU A 42 -11.42 17.51 -23.38
C LEU A 42 -12.22 16.23 -23.61
N PHE A 43 -11.80 15.14 -22.96
CA PHE A 43 -12.46 13.85 -23.06
C PHE A 43 -13.14 13.49 -21.74
N SER A 44 -14.47 13.56 -21.75
CA SER A 44 -15.29 13.48 -20.54
C SER A 44 -14.88 14.57 -19.53
N GLU A 45 -14.36 14.19 -18.37
CA GLU A 45 -13.96 15.11 -17.29
C GLU A 45 -12.45 15.43 -17.30
N ARG A 46 -11.69 14.93 -18.29
CA ARG A 46 -10.23 15.03 -18.30
C ARG A 46 -9.69 15.50 -19.63
N LEU A 47 -8.69 16.38 -19.58
CA LEU A 47 -7.91 16.76 -20.75
C LEU A 47 -6.97 15.62 -21.15
N LEU A 48 -7.06 15.20 -22.40
CA LEU A 48 -6.10 14.29 -23.00
C LEU A 48 -4.79 15.03 -23.25
N LYS A 49 -3.68 14.40 -22.90
CA LYS A 49 -2.34 14.87 -23.27
C LYS A 49 -1.77 13.82 -24.20
N CYS A 50 -1.59 14.20 -25.46
CA CYS A 50 -1.06 13.33 -26.50
C CYS A 50 0.30 13.86 -26.91
N GLN A 51 1.29 12.97 -27.00
CA GLN A 51 2.65 13.31 -27.39
C GLN A 51 3.13 12.27 -28.39
N PHE A 52 3.77 12.74 -29.45
CA PHE A 52 4.47 11.88 -30.39
C PHE A 52 5.77 11.37 -29.74
N LEU A 53 6.01 10.06 -29.82
CA LEU A 53 7.21 9.44 -29.27
C LEU A 53 8.06 8.93 -30.44
N PRO A 54 9.27 9.49 -30.68
CA PRO A 54 10.15 9.00 -31.72
C PRO A 54 10.65 7.59 -31.41
N PRO A 55 10.99 6.78 -32.43
CA PRO A 55 11.36 5.37 -32.25
C PRO A 55 12.57 5.17 -31.33
N GLU A 56 13.51 6.12 -31.29
CA GLU A 56 14.68 6.08 -30.39
C GLU A 56 14.33 6.10 -28.90
N ARG A 57 13.22 6.74 -28.54
CA ARG A 57 12.76 6.83 -27.15
C ARG A 57 11.81 5.69 -26.79
N VAL A 58 11.42 4.87 -27.77
CA VAL A 58 10.56 3.70 -27.54
C VAL A 58 11.41 2.58 -26.95
N HIS A 59 10.98 2.08 -25.80
CA HIS A 59 11.63 0.91 -25.21
C HIS A 59 11.26 -0.36 -26.01
N GLU A 60 12.22 -1.24 -26.26
CA GLU A 60 12.03 -2.48 -27.03
C GLU A 60 10.86 -3.34 -26.51
N ASP A 61 10.73 -3.43 -25.18
CA ASP A 61 9.66 -4.20 -24.52
C ASP A 61 8.34 -3.41 -24.35
N LEU A 62 8.19 -2.26 -25.00
CA LEU A 62 6.99 -1.42 -24.87
C LEU A 62 5.74 -2.11 -25.41
N PHE A 63 5.80 -2.88 -26.49
CA PHE A 63 4.63 -3.58 -27.01
C PHE A 63 4.64 -5.08 -26.72
N LYS A 64 5.47 -5.53 -25.78
CA LYS A 64 5.55 -6.94 -25.39
C LYS A 64 4.19 -7.45 -24.91
N ASN A 65 3.65 -8.46 -25.61
CA ASN A 65 2.33 -9.06 -25.37
C ASN A 65 1.13 -8.12 -25.62
N CYS A 66 1.21 -7.16 -26.54
CA CYS A 66 0.07 -6.32 -26.90
C CYS A 66 -1.12 -7.12 -27.47
N ASP A 67 -0.86 -8.22 -28.17
CA ASP A 67 -1.90 -9.03 -28.84
C ASP A 67 -2.66 -9.94 -27.89
N LYS A 68 -2.21 -10.05 -26.63
CA LYS A 68 -2.85 -10.92 -25.65
C LYS A 68 -4.01 -10.21 -24.97
N ILE A 69 -5.15 -10.89 -24.90
CA ILE A 69 -6.32 -10.41 -24.17
C ILE A 69 -5.97 -10.21 -22.69
N PHE A 70 -6.22 -9.02 -22.16
CA PHE A 70 -5.94 -8.69 -20.78
C PHE A 70 -6.81 -9.51 -19.82
N ARG A 71 -6.18 -10.19 -18.86
CA ARG A 71 -6.86 -10.86 -17.74
C ARG A 71 -6.49 -10.17 -16.42
N LYS A 72 -7.49 -9.93 -15.57
CA LYS A 72 -7.26 -9.31 -14.25
C LYS A 72 -6.28 -10.16 -13.43
N PRO A 73 -5.27 -9.56 -12.79
CA PRO A 73 -4.27 -10.30 -12.02
C PRO A 73 -4.95 -11.02 -10.86
N SER A 74 -4.70 -12.33 -10.74
CA SER A 74 -5.09 -13.13 -9.58
C SER A 74 -3.92 -13.18 -8.59
N GLN A 75 -4.20 -13.04 -7.29
CA GLN A 75 -3.20 -13.11 -6.22
C GLN A 75 -3.37 -14.40 -5.40
N PRO A 76 -3.03 -15.58 -5.94
CA PRO A 76 -3.27 -16.86 -5.27
C PRO A 76 -2.44 -16.99 -3.98
N ALA A 77 -1.21 -16.46 -3.95
CA ALA A 77 -0.35 -16.49 -2.78
C ALA A 77 -0.93 -15.70 -1.60
N VAL A 78 -1.43 -14.48 -1.86
CA VAL A 78 -2.08 -13.64 -0.85
C VAL A 78 -3.33 -14.34 -0.31
N ARG A 79 -4.16 -14.91 -1.18
CA ARG A 79 -5.34 -15.69 -0.77
C ARG A 79 -4.96 -16.89 0.11
N ARG A 80 -3.88 -17.60 -0.23
CA ARG A 80 -3.38 -18.74 0.57
C ARG A 80 -2.89 -18.29 1.95
N TYR A 81 -2.14 -17.19 2.04
CA TYR A 81 -1.58 -16.71 3.30
C TYR A 81 -2.63 -16.11 4.23
N ASN A 82 -3.53 -15.28 3.67
CA ASN A 82 -4.60 -14.61 4.41
C ASN A 82 -5.83 -15.51 4.63
N ARG A 83 -5.79 -16.78 4.21
CA ARG A 83 -6.86 -17.73 4.45
C ARG A 83 -7.11 -17.87 5.95
N ILE A 84 -8.38 -17.77 6.33
CA ILE A 84 -8.82 -18.06 7.70
C ILE A 84 -8.52 -19.53 8.00
N ARG A 85 -7.68 -19.76 9.02
CA ARG A 85 -7.28 -21.11 9.44
C ARG A 85 -8.27 -21.70 10.44
N SER A 86 -8.50 -23.01 10.32
CA SER A 86 -9.35 -23.75 11.24
C SER A 86 -8.71 -23.87 12.63
N LEU A 87 -9.50 -24.25 13.64
CA LEU A 87 -8.99 -24.48 15.00
C LEU A 87 -7.94 -25.60 15.04
N VAL A 88 -8.14 -26.66 14.25
CA VAL A 88 -7.20 -27.79 14.13
C VAL A 88 -5.87 -27.32 13.54
N GLU A 89 -5.91 -26.52 12.47
CA GLU A 89 -4.72 -25.95 11.84
C GLU A 89 -3.97 -25.00 12.78
N LYS A 90 -4.70 -24.17 13.53
CA LYS A 90 -4.14 -23.30 14.57
C LYS A 90 -3.44 -24.12 15.66
N ALA A 91 -4.06 -25.20 16.14
CA ALA A 91 -3.45 -26.10 17.13
C ALA A 91 -2.20 -26.82 16.60
N ARG A 92 -2.19 -27.25 15.34
CA ARG A 92 -0.98 -27.79 14.69
C ARG A 92 0.14 -26.75 14.61
N MET A 93 -0.21 -25.49 14.30
CA MET A 93 0.75 -24.40 14.26
C MET A 93 1.32 -24.08 15.64
N THR A 94 0.51 -24.02 16.70
CA THR A 94 1.00 -23.76 18.06
C THR A 94 1.93 -24.87 18.53
N LYS A 95 1.61 -26.14 18.24
CA LYS A 95 2.53 -27.27 18.53
C LYS A 95 3.88 -27.10 17.82
N ARG A 96 3.88 -26.74 16.53
CA ARG A 96 5.11 -26.47 15.77
C ARG A 96 5.91 -25.29 16.33
N LEU A 97 5.21 -24.24 16.76
CA LEU A 97 5.81 -23.04 17.36
C LEU A 97 6.54 -23.39 18.68
N LEU A 98 5.86 -24.12 19.58
CA LEU A 98 6.45 -24.56 20.86
C LEU A 98 7.65 -25.49 20.66
N ARG A 99 7.61 -26.37 19.64
CA ARG A 99 8.77 -27.22 19.30
C ARG A 99 9.97 -26.39 18.86
N LYS A 100 9.76 -25.36 18.03
CA LYS A 100 10.84 -24.46 17.59
C LYS A 100 11.40 -23.64 18.74
N GLU A 101 10.53 -23.16 19.65
CA GLU A 101 10.95 -22.43 20.85
C GLU A 101 11.87 -23.29 21.74
N ARG A 102 11.48 -24.55 22.02
CA ARG A 102 12.30 -25.48 22.79
C ARG A 102 13.65 -25.73 22.14
N LEU A 103 13.67 -25.92 20.82
CA LEU A 103 14.90 -26.18 20.07
C LEU A 103 15.82 -24.96 20.06
N LEU A 104 15.25 -23.75 19.95
CA LEU A 104 16.02 -22.52 20.04
C LEU A 104 16.65 -22.34 21.43
N ARG A 105 15.90 -22.60 22.52
CA ARG A 105 16.44 -22.52 23.89
C ARG A 105 17.61 -23.48 24.11
N LYS A 106 17.50 -24.72 23.63
CA LYS A 106 18.60 -25.69 23.69
C LYS A 106 19.86 -25.16 23.00
N ARG A 107 19.71 -24.63 21.78
CA ARG A 107 20.83 -24.03 21.03
C ARG A 107 21.44 -22.79 21.69
N LEU A 108 20.67 -22.04 22.47
CA LEU A 108 21.17 -20.88 23.21
C LEU A 108 21.94 -21.32 24.47
N ALA A 109 21.40 -22.30 25.21
CA ALA A 109 22.07 -22.90 26.36
C ALA A 109 23.40 -23.57 25.97
N GLU A 110 23.43 -24.29 24.84
CA GLU A 110 24.68 -24.85 24.27
C GLU A 110 25.75 -23.80 23.98
N LYS A 111 25.35 -22.54 23.76
CA LYS A 111 26.26 -21.41 23.53
C LYS A 111 26.56 -20.60 24.79
N GLY A 112 26.12 -21.08 25.96
CA GLY A 112 26.30 -20.40 27.25
C GLY A 112 25.46 -19.13 27.41
N LEU A 113 24.37 -18.98 26.63
CA LEU A 113 23.48 -17.83 26.72
C LEU A 113 22.19 -18.22 27.47
N ASP A 114 22.11 -17.79 28.72
CA ASP A 114 20.91 -17.95 29.55
C ASP A 114 19.86 -16.92 29.16
N TYR A 115 18.98 -17.31 28.24
CA TYR A 115 17.94 -16.44 27.68
C TYR A 115 16.56 -16.79 28.25
N ASP A 116 16.15 -16.06 29.28
CA ASP A 116 14.79 -16.14 29.83
C ASP A 116 13.89 -15.06 29.21
N PHE A 117 12.92 -15.51 28.41
CA PHE A 117 11.89 -14.66 27.83
C PHE A 117 10.54 -15.37 27.98
N PRO A 118 9.47 -14.64 28.37
CA PRO A 118 8.11 -15.17 28.43
C PRO A 118 7.65 -15.57 27.02
N GLY A 119 7.94 -16.83 26.67
CA GLY A 119 7.78 -17.34 25.32
C GLY A 119 6.32 -17.57 24.92
N PHE A 120 6.12 -18.34 23.85
CA PHE A 120 4.80 -18.45 23.25
C PHE A 120 3.81 -19.23 24.13
N ALA A 121 4.31 -20.08 25.03
CA ALA A 121 3.50 -20.75 26.04
C ALA A 121 2.85 -19.75 27.03
N THR A 122 3.60 -18.76 27.50
CA THR A 122 3.14 -17.78 28.50
C THR A 122 2.06 -16.86 27.94
N GLN A 123 2.19 -16.44 26.68
CA GLN A 123 1.20 -15.60 26.01
C GLN A 123 -0.17 -16.30 25.82
N ALA A 124 -0.18 -17.62 25.65
CA ALA A 124 -1.42 -18.38 25.56
C ALA A 124 -2.21 -18.37 26.89
N LEU A 125 -1.51 -18.36 28.03
CA LEU A 125 -2.10 -18.34 29.37
C LEU A 125 -2.67 -16.96 29.73
N CYS A 126 -1.96 -15.87 29.41
CA CYS A 126 -2.44 -14.50 29.67
C CYS A 126 -3.75 -14.17 28.94
N LYS A 127 -3.96 -14.69 27.71
CA LYS A 127 -5.22 -14.49 26.96
C LYS A 127 -6.41 -15.20 27.60
N LYS A 128 -6.21 -16.39 28.19
CA LYS A 128 -7.26 -17.10 28.94
C LYS A 128 -7.67 -16.31 30.19
N ARG A 129 -6.70 -15.79 30.96
CA ARG A 129 -6.96 -14.99 32.18
C ARG A 129 -7.76 -13.71 31.90
N ARG A 130 -7.51 -13.04 30.77
CA ARG A 130 -8.27 -11.83 30.37
C ARG A 130 -9.74 -12.13 30.04
N LYS A 131 -10.03 -13.24 29.36
CA LYS A 131 -11.43 -13.64 29.05
C LYS A 131 -12.23 -14.01 30.31
N ILE A 132 -11.59 -14.64 31.30
CA ILE A 132 -12.20 -14.99 32.59
C ILE A 132 -12.51 -13.74 33.44
N LYS A 133 -11.69 -12.69 33.34
CA LYS A 133 -11.92 -11.42 34.04
C LYS A 133 -13.04 -10.59 33.41
N THR A 134 -13.24 -10.65 32.09
CA THR A 134 -14.34 -9.91 31.42
C THR A 134 -15.71 -10.56 31.58
N SER A 135 -15.78 -11.87 31.86
CA SER A 135 -17.05 -12.58 32.11
C SER A 135 -17.53 -12.49 33.57
N LYS A 136 -16.75 -11.89 34.48
CA LYS A 136 -17.10 -11.64 35.89
C LYS A 136 -17.34 -10.14 36.15
N LYS A 137 -18.25 -9.50 35.42
CA LYS A 137 -18.94 -8.29 35.91
C LYS A 137 -20.33 -8.70 36.37
N SER A 138 -20.43 -8.90 37.68
CA SER A 138 -21.66 -9.06 38.44
C SER A 138 -22.52 -7.81 38.35
N LYS A 139 -23.83 -8.02 38.26
CA LYS A 139 -24.88 -7.03 38.47
C LYS A 139 -24.69 -6.41 39.87
N LEU A 140 -24.30 -5.14 39.93
CA LEU A 140 -24.55 -4.28 41.09
C LEU A 140 -25.25 -3.04 40.55
N ASN A 141 -26.53 -2.94 40.86
CA ASN A 141 -27.29 -1.71 40.73
C ASN A 141 -26.75 -0.75 41.80
N VAL A 142 -25.98 0.24 41.39
CA VAL A 142 -25.75 1.44 42.19
C VAL A 142 -26.41 2.57 41.43
N SER A 143 -27.62 2.89 41.87
CA SER A 143 -28.31 4.13 41.56
C SER A 143 -27.49 5.27 42.17
N LEU A 144 -26.91 6.11 41.32
CA LEU A 144 -26.55 7.48 41.67
C LEU A 144 -27.10 8.37 40.56
N THR A 145 -28.27 8.93 40.86
CA THR A 145 -28.82 10.11 40.24
C THR A 145 -27.88 11.28 40.52
N SER A 146 -27.27 11.84 39.48
CA SER A 146 -26.80 13.23 39.50
C SER A 146 -27.35 13.87 38.23
N GLN A 147 -28.39 14.66 38.43
CA GLN A 147 -28.96 15.54 37.41
C GLN A 147 -27.93 16.64 37.14
N ASP A 148 -27.28 16.60 35.99
CA ASP A 148 -26.63 17.76 35.40
C ASP A 148 -27.19 17.95 33.99
N PRO A 149 -27.81 19.09 33.65
CA PRO A 149 -28.27 19.36 32.30
C PRO A 149 -27.04 19.57 31.40
N THR A 150 -26.88 18.70 30.40
CA THR A 150 -25.94 18.92 29.30
C THR A 150 -26.23 20.25 28.60
N PRO A 151 -25.25 21.14 28.39
CA PRO A 151 -25.50 22.40 27.70
C PRO A 151 -25.87 22.12 26.25
N VAL A 152 -27.08 22.53 25.88
CA VAL A 152 -27.60 22.50 24.52
C VAL A 152 -26.79 23.49 23.67
N CYS A 153 -26.32 23.04 22.51
CA CYS A 153 -25.65 23.87 21.51
C CYS A 153 -26.46 25.14 21.22
N THR A 154 -25.95 26.29 21.61
CA THR A 154 -26.51 27.60 21.29
C THR A 154 -26.30 27.89 19.79
N PRO A 155 -27.32 28.43 19.07
CA PRO A 155 -27.30 28.57 17.60
C PRO A 155 -26.30 29.60 17.06
N ALA A 156 -25.62 30.36 17.93
CA ALA A 156 -24.60 31.35 17.55
C ALA A 156 -23.41 30.77 16.76
N VAL A 157 -23.15 29.47 16.86
CA VAL A 157 -22.08 28.80 16.08
C VAL A 157 -22.49 28.55 14.63
N LEU A 158 -23.79 28.47 14.33
CA LEU A 158 -24.30 28.28 12.96
C LEU A 158 -24.42 29.61 12.20
N GLU A 159 -24.75 30.71 12.89
CA GLU A 159 -24.74 32.07 12.34
C GLU A 159 -23.35 32.46 11.82
N ARG A 160 -22.28 32.10 12.55
CA ARG A 160 -20.88 32.36 12.13
C ARG A 160 -20.45 31.65 10.84
N ARG A 161 -21.13 30.57 10.45
CA ARG A 161 -20.85 29.88 9.18
C ARG A 161 -21.69 30.40 8.01
N LYS A 162 -22.80 31.10 8.28
CA LYS A 162 -23.61 31.73 7.23
C LYS A 162 -23.11 33.14 6.86
N ALA A 163 -22.40 33.83 7.76
CA ALA A 163 -21.85 35.16 7.49
C ALA A 163 -20.55 35.17 6.64
N ALA A 164 -20.10 34.03 6.11
CA ALA A 164 -18.95 33.97 5.19
C ALA A 164 -19.36 33.86 3.71
N GLN A 165 -20.63 34.14 3.40
CA GLN A 165 -21.15 34.13 2.04
C GLN A 165 -22.03 35.36 1.81
N ALA A 166 -21.38 36.47 1.49
CA ALA A 166 -21.95 37.59 0.76
C ALA A 166 -20.79 38.30 0.03
N ASP A 167 -20.81 38.15 -1.29
CA ASP A 167 -20.51 39.10 -2.36
C ASP A 167 -19.50 40.22 -2.08
N ASP A 168 -18.42 40.26 -2.88
CA ASP A 168 -17.90 41.49 -3.49
C ASP A 168 -17.01 41.16 -4.70
N ASP A 169 -17.32 41.84 -5.81
CA ASP A 169 -16.57 41.94 -7.06
C ASP A 169 -15.17 42.54 -6.86
N ALA A 170 -14.31 42.34 -7.88
CA ALA A 170 -13.13 43.13 -8.27
C ALA A 170 -11.72 42.54 -7.97
N GLU A 171 -11.03 42.30 -9.09
CA GLU A 171 -9.57 42.32 -9.36
C GLU A 171 -8.66 41.17 -8.87
N ASP A 172 -7.87 40.72 -9.84
CA ASP A 172 -6.77 39.76 -9.77
C ASP A 172 -5.71 40.15 -8.72
N ASP A 173 -5.32 39.20 -7.87
CA ASP A 173 -3.96 39.18 -7.30
C ASP A 173 -3.50 37.74 -6.99
N GLU A 174 -2.42 37.37 -7.67
CA GLU A 174 -1.72 36.09 -7.63
C GLU A 174 -1.16 35.77 -6.24
N VAL A 175 -1.68 34.72 -5.57
CA VAL A 175 -1.08 34.24 -4.31
C VAL A 175 0.13 33.34 -4.60
N THR A 176 1.32 33.93 -4.66
CA THR A 176 2.59 33.20 -4.78
C THR A 176 2.98 32.54 -3.45
N LEU A 177 2.89 31.21 -3.36
CA LEU A 177 3.40 30.44 -2.22
C LEU A 177 4.93 30.29 -2.31
N ARG A 178 5.68 31.16 -1.63
CA ARG A 178 7.14 31.02 -1.48
C ARG A 178 7.49 29.88 -0.53
N LEU A 179 7.95 28.74 -1.08
CA LEU A 179 8.61 27.68 -0.32
C LEU A 179 10.12 27.96 -0.21
N PRO A 180 10.76 27.68 0.95
CA PRO A 180 12.19 27.89 1.13
C PRO A 180 13.03 26.92 0.27
N PRO A 181 14.22 27.34 -0.20
CA PRO A 181 15.06 26.51 -1.07
C PRO A 181 15.67 25.32 -0.34
N ALA A 182 15.74 24.18 -1.04
CA ALA A 182 16.35 22.95 -0.55
C ALA A 182 17.87 23.13 -0.40
N SER A 183 18.38 22.93 0.82
CA SER A 183 19.81 22.87 1.09
C SER A 183 20.43 21.60 0.49
N VAL A 184 21.59 21.77 -0.15
CA VAL A 184 22.33 20.73 -0.88
C VAL A 184 23.50 20.23 -0.02
N LYS A 185 23.76 18.91 -0.10
CA LYS A 185 24.95 18.11 0.32
C LYS A 185 24.96 17.70 1.80
N ASN A 186 25.04 16.41 2.15
CA ASN A 186 26.18 15.53 1.87
C ASN A 186 25.81 14.07 1.57
N ALA A 187 26.47 13.52 0.55
CA ALA A 187 26.42 12.11 0.18
C ALA A 187 27.25 11.27 1.14
N VAL A 188 26.59 10.43 1.95
CA VAL A 188 27.24 9.34 2.68
C VAL A 188 27.38 8.15 1.73
N GLN A 189 28.61 7.75 1.42
CA GLN A 189 28.90 6.57 0.62
C GLN A 189 28.45 5.31 1.37
N ARG A 190 27.69 4.46 0.68
CA ARG A 190 27.19 3.18 1.19
C ARG A 190 28.25 2.11 0.95
N PRO A 191 28.70 1.32 1.95
CA PRO A 191 29.70 0.29 1.70
C PRO A 191 29.13 -0.84 0.84
N GLU A 192 29.93 -1.29 -0.13
CA GLU A 192 29.58 -2.40 -1.02
C GLU A 192 29.44 -3.72 -0.26
N LYS A 193 28.41 -4.50 -0.61
CA LYS A 193 28.20 -5.85 -0.07
C LYS A 193 29.03 -6.86 -0.85
N GLN A 194 30.01 -7.46 -0.20
CA GLN A 194 30.74 -8.60 -0.76
C GLN A 194 29.84 -9.84 -0.94
N PRO A 195 30.03 -10.64 -2.01
CA PRO A 195 29.29 -11.87 -2.22
C PRO A 195 29.73 -12.97 -1.24
N ARG A 196 28.75 -13.68 -0.67
CA ARG A 196 28.99 -14.82 0.24
C ARG A 196 29.60 -15.99 -0.53
N LYS A 197 30.81 -16.43 -0.13
CA LYS A 197 31.41 -17.69 -0.59
C LYS A 197 30.54 -18.87 -0.14
N LYS A 198 30.14 -19.73 -1.08
CA LYS A 198 29.47 -21.01 -0.79
C LYS A 198 30.54 -22.04 -0.43
N THR A 199 30.49 -22.60 0.77
CA THR A 199 31.29 -23.79 1.13
C THR A 199 30.61 -25.03 0.56
N ASN A 200 31.19 -25.64 -0.47
CA ASN A 200 30.80 -26.96 -0.96
C ASN A 200 31.39 -28.03 -0.02
N LEU A 201 30.57 -28.62 0.84
CA LEU A 201 30.91 -29.87 1.50
C LEU A 201 30.59 -31.01 0.52
N LYS A 202 31.65 -31.57 -0.08
CA LYS A 202 31.58 -32.84 -0.83
C LYS A 202 31.13 -33.94 0.14
N ILE A 203 29.97 -34.53 -0.14
CA ILE A 203 29.56 -35.81 0.45
C ILE A 203 30.47 -36.87 -0.17
N GLN A 204 31.37 -37.46 0.62
CA GLN A 204 32.05 -38.69 0.25
C GLN A 204 31.15 -39.88 0.62
N LYS A 205 31.28 -40.93 -0.19
CA LYS A 205 30.47 -42.16 -0.24
C LYS A 205 30.36 -42.88 1.10
#